data_AF-A0AAW6YBR3-F1
#
_entry.id   AF-A0AAW6YBR3-F1
#
_cell.length_a   1.000
_cell.length_b   1.000
_cell.length_c   1.000
_cell.angle_alpha   90.00
_cell.angle_beta   90.00
_cell.angle_gamma   90.00
#
_symmetry.space_group_name_H-M   'P 1'
#
loop_
_entity.id
_entity.type
_entity.pdbx_description
1 polymer ?
#
loop_
_entity_poly.entity_id
_entity_poly.type
_entity_poly.pdbx_seq_one_letter_code
_entity_poly.pdbx_strand_id
1 'polypeptide(L)'
;MPKVEITYRAVGNDEKAEWGDYDHLMQRWEGLSKPVAKQWAAEMREHPDFNKYIDNPTHKIVFINYEGFALFVKWKSRNRYLSKKETLAEMLKNMKLEAEVLL
;
A
#
# COMPACT_ATOMS: atom_id res chain seq x y z
N MET A 1 -22.60 23.17 -18.55
CA MET A 1 -21.57 22.18 -18.15
C MET A 1 -20.58 22.90 -17.26
N PRO A 2 -20.31 22.46 -16.02
CA PRO A 2 -19.32 23.12 -15.18
C PRO A 2 -17.92 22.90 -15.78
N LYS A 3 -17.15 23.99 -15.88
CA LYS A 3 -15.75 23.97 -16.32
C LYS A 3 -14.93 23.23 -15.26
N VAL A 4 -14.24 22.17 -15.64
CA VAL A 4 -13.19 21.58 -14.81
C VAL A 4 -12.03 22.57 -14.80
N GLU A 5 -11.77 23.19 -13.65
CA GLU A 5 -10.55 23.98 -13.45
C GLU A 5 -9.35 23.03 -13.38
N ILE A 6 -8.57 23.01 -14.45
CA ILE A 6 -7.31 22.26 -14.47
C ILE A 6 -6.32 23.04 -13.60
N THR A 7 -6.02 22.52 -12.42
CA THR A 7 -4.97 23.06 -11.54
C THR A 7 -3.61 22.60 -12.06
N TYR A 8 -2.86 23.52 -12.68
CA TYR A 8 -1.47 23.28 -13.08
C TYR A 8 -0.54 23.43 -11.86
N ARG A 9 0.37 22.48 -11.64
CA ARG A 9 1.47 22.58 -10.66
C ARG A 9 2.82 22.48 -11.37
N ALA A 10 3.73 23.38 -11.03
CA ALA A 10 5.07 23.43 -11.61
C ALA A 10 5.97 22.29 -11.09
N VAL A 11 6.89 21.83 -11.93
CA VAL A 11 7.86 20.76 -11.63
C VAL A 11 8.90 21.33 -10.67
N GLY A 12 8.91 20.87 -9.41
CA GLY A 12 9.85 21.37 -8.40
C GLY A 12 9.47 21.15 -6.93
N ASN A 13 8.38 20.45 -6.62
CA ASN A 13 8.09 20.07 -5.25
C ASN A 13 8.93 18.84 -4.85
N ASP A 14 9.84 19.02 -3.89
CA ASP A 14 10.53 17.93 -3.16
C ASP A 14 9.59 17.13 -2.24
N GLU A 15 8.28 17.22 -2.45
CA GLU A 15 7.30 16.45 -1.72
C GLU A 15 7.45 14.98 -2.11
N LYS A 16 7.86 14.15 -1.15
CA LYS A 16 7.94 12.71 -1.35
C LYS A 16 6.54 12.21 -1.69
N ALA A 17 6.36 11.72 -2.91
CA ALA A 17 5.12 11.06 -3.29
C ALA A 17 4.78 9.97 -2.27
N GLU A 18 3.51 9.93 -1.86
CA GLU A 18 2.94 8.90 -0.97
C GLU A 18 2.39 7.69 -1.76
N TRP A 19 2.16 7.90 -3.06
CA TRP A 19 1.61 6.93 -3.99
C TRP A 19 2.53 6.78 -5.19
N GLY A 20 2.54 5.59 -5.77
CA GLY A 20 3.22 5.36 -7.04
C GLY A 20 2.74 4.11 -7.75
N ASP A 21 3.18 3.95 -8.99
CA ASP A 21 2.95 2.72 -9.75
C ASP A 21 3.92 1.61 -9.31
N TYR A 22 3.89 0.49 -10.04
CA TYR A 22 4.78 -0.65 -9.77
C TYR A 22 6.26 -0.31 -9.88
N ASP A 23 6.65 0.56 -10.81
CA ASP A 23 8.06 0.86 -11.06
C ASP A 23 8.61 1.73 -9.92
N HIS A 24 7.82 2.69 -9.44
CA HIS A 24 8.17 3.48 -8.25
C HIS A 24 8.15 2.65 -6.96
N LEU A 25 7.25 1.66 -6.86
CA LEU A 25 7.23 0.74 -5.73
C LEU A 25 8.51 -0.10 -5.68
N MET A 26 8.95 -0.64 -6.82
CA MET A 26 10.16 -1.47 -6.90
C MET A 26 11.44 -0.69 -6.55
N GLN A 27 11.49 0.61 -6.84
CA GLN A 27 12.62 1.46 -6.42
C GLN A 27 12.74 1.59 -4.89
N ARG A 28 11.63 1.41 -4.17
CA ARG A 28 11.59 1.53 -2.70
C ARG A 28 11.73 0.19 -1.98
N TRP A 29 11.31 -0.91 -2.61
CA TRP A 29 11.41 -2.26 -2.06
C TRP A 29 12.42 -3.08 -2.85
N GLU A 30 13.69 -2.98 -2.45
CA GLU A 30 14.78 -3.78 -3.05
C GLU A 30 14.46 -5.29 -2.95
N GLY A 31 14.56 -6.00 -4.07
CA GLY A 31 14.19 -7.41 -4.19
C GLY A 31 12.73 -7.68 -4.56
N LEU A 32 11.85 -6.67 -4.59
CA LEU A 32 10.49 -6.83 -5.11
C LEU A 32 10.51 -6.87 -6.63
N SER A 33 10.05 -7.98 -7.21
CA SER A 33 9.90 -8.09 -8.67
C SER A 33 8.54 -7.56 -9.13
N LYS A 34 8.47 -7.06 -10.37
CA LYS A 34 7.23 -6.56 -10.98
C LYS A 34 6.07 -7.57 -10.97
N PRO A 35 6.30 -8.88 -11.25
CA PRO A 35 5.24 -9.89 -11.13
C PRO A 35 4.70 -10.01 -9.71
N VAL A 36 5.57 -10.01 -8.69
CA VAL A 36 5.15 -10.10 -7.29
C VAL A 36 4.40 -8.84 -6.87
N ALA A 37 4.87 -7.65 -7.29
CA ALA A 37 4.17 -6.39 -7.04
C ALA A 37 2.75 -6.38 -7.61
N LYS A 38 2.56 -6.88 -8.85
CA LYS A 38 1.23 -7.01 -9.48
C LYS A 38 0.33 -7.98 -8.73
N GLN A 39 0.87 -9.13 -8.33
CA GLN A 39 0.13 -10.12 -7.56
C GLN A 39 -0.32 -9.53 -6.22
N TRP A 40 0.57 -8.89 -5.48
CA TRP A 40 0.24 -8.32 -4.18
C TRP A 40 -0.71 -7.14 -4.28
N ALA A 41 -0.60 -6.29 -5.31
CA ALA A 41 -1.60 -5.26 -5.56
C ALA A 41 -2.99 -5.85 -5.88
N ALA A 42 -3.06 -7.00 -6.56
CA ALA A 42 -4.32 -7.70 -6.78
C ALA A 42 -4.90 -8.25 -5.48
N GLU A 43 -4.07 -8.88 -4.64
CA GLU A 43 -4.49 -9.34 -3.32
C GLU A 43 -4.97 -8.17 -2.43
N MET A 44 -4.28 -7.03 -2.45
CA MET A 44 -4.68 -5.82 -1.72
C MET A 44 -6.04 -5.30 -2.19
N ARG A 45 -6.32 -5.27 -3.50
CA ARG A 45 -7.62 -4.85 -4.06
C ARG A 45 -8.78 -5.69 -3.55
N GLU A 46 -8.57 -6.99 -3.39
CA GLU A 46 -9.60 -7.93 -2.95
C GLU A 46 -9.72 -7.99 -1.42
N HIS A 47 -8.76 -7.41 -0.69
CA HIS A 47 -8.73 -7.48 0.76
C HIS A 47 -9.57 -6.35 1.40
N PRO A 48 -10.48 -6.65 2.35
CA PRO A 48 -11.38 -5.66 2.95
C PRO A 48 -10.65 -4.50 3.64
N ASP A 49 -9.51 -4.77 4.28
CA ASP A 49 -8.74 -3.74 5.00
C ASP A 49 -7.73 -2.97 4.14
N PHE A 50 -7.31 -3.53 3.00
CA PHE A 50 -6.18 -2.98 2.22
C PHE A 50 -6.59 -2.40 0.86
N ASN A 51 -7.82 -2.64 0.40
CA ASN A 51 -8.30 -2.15 -0.90
C ASN A 51 -8.18 -0.62 -1.05
N LYS A 52 -8.38 0.13 0.04
CA LYS A 52 -8.26 1.59 0.12
C LYS A 52 -6.86 2.14 -0.17
N TYR A 53 -5.84 1.28 -0.18
CA TYR A 53 -4.45 1.64 -0.49
C TYR A 53 -4.08 1.36 -1.95
N ILE A 54 -5.04 0.94 -2.76
CA ILE A 54 -4.89 0.75 -4.20
C ILE A 54 -5.94 1.61 -4.90
N ASP A 55 -5.48 2.52 -5.75
CA ASP A 55 -6.34 3.27 -6.66
C ASP A 55 -6.08 2.82 -8.10
N ASN A 56 -7.16 2.48 -8.81
CA ASN A 56 -7.13 2.10 -10.22
C ASN A 56 -8.06 3.02 -11.01
N PRO A 57 -7.62 4.25 -11.35
CA PRO A 57 -8.45 5.18 -12.11
C PRO A 57 -8.81 4.65 -13.50
N THR A 58 -7.99 3.75 -14.05
CA THR A 58 -8.23 3.04 -15.31
C THR A 58 -7.67 1.62 -15.26
N HIS A 59 -8.00 0.80 -16.25
CA HIS A 59 -7.46 -0.56 -16.39
C HIS A 59 -5.93 -0.64 -16.64
N LYS A 60 -5.27 0.48 -16.98
CA LYS A 60 -3.81 0.54 -17.25
C LYS A 60 -3.00 1.21 -16.15
N ILE A 61 -3.67 1.96 -15.27
CA ILE A 61 -3.01 2.81 -14.27
C ILE A 61 -3.34 2.26 -12.89
N VAL A 62 -2.31 2.21 -12.04
CA VAL A 62 -2.45 1.88 -10.63
C VAL A 62 -1.62 2.85 -9.82
N PHE A 63 -2.18 3.29 -8.70
CA PHE A 63 -1.46 3.98 -7.66
C PHE A 63 -1.54 3.14 -6.39
N ILE A 64 -0.38 2.87 -5.81
CA ILE A 64 -0.19 2.05 -4.62
C ILE A 64 0.31 2.98 -3.53
N ASN A 65 -0.43 3.10 -2.43
CA ASN A 65 0.02 3.87 -1.28
C ASN A 65 1.18 3.14 -0.59
N TYR A 66 2.29 3.83 -0.38
CA TYR A 66 3.51 3.21 0.16
C TYR A 66 3.35 2.73 1.60
N GLU A 67 2.68 3.49 2.46
CA GLU A 67 2.42 3.08 3.84
C GLU A 67 1.47 1.87 3.89
N GLY A 68 0.40 1.91 3.09
CA GLY A 68 -0.53 0.81 2.92
C GLY A 68 0.13 -0.48 2.45
N PHE A 69 1.05 -0.38 1.48
CA PHE A 69 1.85 -1.52 1.03
C PHE A 69 2.77 -2.05 2.12
N ALA A 70 3.45 -1.17 2.88
CA ALA A 70 4.29 -1.58 4.01
C ALA A 70 3.48 -2.35 5.07
N LEU A 71 2.28 -1.87 5.40
CA LEU A 71 1.36 -2.55 6.31
C LEU A 71 0.91 -3.91 5.75
N PHE A 72 0.62 -3.99 4.45
CA PHE A 72 0.24 -5.24 3.80
C PHE A 72 1.37 -6.29 3.84
N VAL A 73 2.63 -5.88 3.61
CA VAL A 73 3.79 -6.78 3.70
C VAL A 73 3.95 -7.34 5.11
N LYS A 74 3.84 -6.48 6.14
CA LYS A 74 3.86 -6.90 7.55
C LYS A 74 2.72 -7.86 7.86
N TRP A 75 1.52 -7.53 7.39
CA TRP A 75 0.34 -8.37 7.54
C TRP A 75 0.52 -9.74 6.90
N LYS A 76 1.05 -9.84 5.68
CA LYS A 76 1.36 -11.12 5.03
C LYS A 76 2.33 -11.96 5.86
N SER A 77 3.37 -11.34 6.43
CA SER A 77 4.34 -12.04 7.26
C SER A 77 3.69 -12.62 8.53
N ARG A 78 2.91 -11.81 9.25
CA ARG A 78 2.22 -12.22 10.49
C ARG A 78 1.16 -13.29 10.26
N ASN A 79 0.45 -13.20 9.12
CA ASN A 79 -0.66 -14.08 8.81
C ASN A 79 -0.28 -15.31 7.99
N ARG A 80 1.01 -15.51 7.67
CA ARG A 80 1.48 -16.59 6.79
C ARG A 80 1.07 -17.99 7.28
N TYR A 81 1.08 -18.19 8.59
CA TYR A 81 0.84 -19.49 9.22
C TYR A 81 -0.39 -19.52 10.13
N LEU A 82 -1.21 -18.47 10.11
CA LEU A 82 -2.41 -18.39 10.93
C LEU A 82 -3.61 -18.98 10.19
N SER A 83 -4.35 -19.85 10.85
CA SER A 83 -5.62 -20.38 10.34
C SER A 83 -6.70 -19.30 10.30
N LYS A 84 -6.74 -18.46 11.33
CA LYS A 84 -7.54 -17.23 11.38
C LYS A 84 -6.61 -16.04 11.24
N LYS A 85 -6.75 -15.30 10.13
CA LYS A 85 -5.96 -14.10 9.89
C LYS A 85 -6.43 -12.94 10.77
N GLU A 86 -5.48 -12.19 11.32
CA GLU A 86 -5.70 -10.88 11.93
C GLU A 86 -6.31 -9.92 10.89
N THR A 87 -7.20 -9.04 11.30
CA THR A 87 -7.54 -7.82 10.56
C THR A 87 -6.41 -6.79 10.67
N LEU A 88 -6.41 -5.75 9.83
CA LEU A 88 -5.47 -4.63 9.96
C LEU A 88 -5.57 -3.96 11.35
N ALA A 89 -6.78 -3.79 11.88
CA ALA A 89 -6.99 -3.20 13.19
C ALA A 89 -6.42 -4.07 14.32
N GLU A 90 -6.65 -5.39 14.27
CA GLU A 90 -6.07 -6.33 15.23
C GLU A 90 -4.53 -6.33 15.15
N MET A 91 -3.97 -6.37 13.94
CA MET A 91 -2.53 -6.31 13.74
C MET A 91 -1.91 -5.04 14.34
N LEU A 92 -2.50 -3.86 14.08
CA LEU A 92 -2.01 -2.59 14.61
C LEU A 92 -2.08 -2.54 16.14
N LYS A 93 -3.17 -3.06 16.72
CA LYS A 93 -3.32 -3.18 18.17
C LYS A 93 -2.23 -4.09 18.76
N ASN A 94 -1.99 -5.25 18.15
CA ASN A 94 -0.99 -6.22 18.60
C ASN A 94 0.42 -5.64 18.50
N MET A 95 0.75 -4.98 17.39
CA MET A 95 2.05 -4.28 17.23
C MET A 95 2.29 -3.22 18.29
N LYS A 96 1.25 -2.47 18.68
CA LYS A 96 1.36 -1.48 19.75
C LYS A 96 1.66 -2.15 21.10
N LEU A 97 0.96 -3.23 21.42
CA LEU A 97 1.20 -4.00 22.65
C LEU A 97 2.61 -4.62 22.68
N GLU A 98 3.06 -5.18 21.56
CA GLU A 98 4.41 -5.75 21.42
C GLU A 98 5.50 -4.69 21.67
N ALA A 99 5.30 -3.46 21.18
CA ALA A 99 6.23 -2.35 21.40
C ALA A 99 6.27 -1.89 22.86
N GLU A 100 5.13 -1.88 23.56
CA GLU A 100 5.03 -1.50 24.98
C GLU A 100 5.66 -2.55 25.92
N VAL A 101 5.68 -3.83 25.54
CA VAL A 101 6.32 -4.91 26.32
C VAL A 101 7.85 -4.90 26.21
N LEU A 102 8.39 -4.28 25.16
CA LEU A 102 9.84 -4.19 24.90
C LEU A 102 10.50 -2.95 25.53
N LEU A 103 9.74 -2.13 26.26
CA LEU A 103 10.19 -0.97 27.06
C LEU A 103 10.19 -1.31 28.55
#